data_AF-A0A974P518-F1
#
_entry.id   AF-A0A974P518-F1
#
_cell.length_a   1.000
_cell.length_b   1.000
_cell.length_c   1.000
_cell.angle_alpha   90.00
_cell.angle_beta   90.00
_cell.angle_gamma   90.00
#
_symmetry.space_group_name_H-M   'P 1'
#
loop_
_entity.id
_entity.type
_entity.pdbx_description
1 polymer ?
#
loop_
_entity_poly.entity_id
_entity_poly.type
_entity_poly.pdbx_seq_one_letter_code
_entity_poly.pdbx_strand_id
1 'polypeptide(L)'
;MPTRRGILHWLAAAAPLTAAGCSATSATDPAAAWRAPGLGERDPRRFALAHAILAPNPHNRQPWLVDLVGADEIVFYADTARLLPFTDPPNRQITLGCGAFLELLSQAAAEAGHRAEIALWPEGEPQPTLDARPVARVRLVPTPPSPATRCLARFSIATPTARPSRWTPAQPRGADRRDRGRQESGPRGGRGDGGPRRARLIDLGWQAWEVETATPPPTWSRCG
;
A
#
# COMPACT_ATOMS: atom_id res chain seq x y z
N MET A 1 27.42 34.38 -3.89
CA MET A 1 26.27 33.47 -3.72
C MET A 1 25.17 33.90 -4.70
N PRO A 2 25.11 33.32 -5.91
CA PRO A 2 24.06 33.63 -6.87
C PRO A 2 22.90 32.62 -6.76
N THR A 3 21.69 33.17 -6.75
CA THR A 3 20.39 32.52 -6.63
C THR A 3 19.94 31.81 -7.91
N ARG A 4 19.13 30.75 -7.76
CA ARG A 4 18.49 29.92 -8.80
C ARG A 4 17.57 30.73 -9.74
N ARG A 5 18.13 31.41 -10.74
CA ARG A 5 17.42 31.82 -11.96
C ARG A 5 18.44 32.18 -13.03
N GLY A 6 18.87 31.19 -13.81
CA GLY A 6 19.80 31.42 -14.91
C GLY A 6 20.68 30.24 -15.25
N ILE A 7 20.08 29.10 -15.64
CA ILE A 7 20.77 28.09 -16.47
C ILE A 7 19.74 27.51 -17.45
N LEU A 8 19.42 28.29 -18.47
CA LEU A 8 19.02 27.79 -19.77
C LEU A 8 19.62 28.78 -20.74
N HIS A 9 20.57 28.31 -21.56
CA HIS A 9 20.81 28.63 -22.99
C HIS A 9 22.25 28.21 -23.39
N TRP A 10 22.32 27.42 -24.46
CA TRP A 10 23.47 27.03 -25.31
C TRP A 10 24.34 25.85 -24.80
N LEU A 11 24.62 24.77 -25.55
CA LEU A 11 24.91 24.55 -26.99
C LEU A 11 24.35 23.15 -27.41
N ALA A 12 23.93 22.84 -28.65
CA ALA A 12 24.70 22.86 -29.90
C ALA A 12 23.74 22.81 -31.12
N ALA A 13 23.89 23.74 -32.07
CA ALA A 13 24.48 23.51 -33.40
C ALA A 13 23.61 22.71 -34.38
N ALA A 14 23.26 23.37 -35.48
CA ALA A 14 22.40 22.88 -36.55
C ALA A 14 23.02 21.69 -37.31
N ALA A 15 22.22 20.65 -37.50
CA ALA A 15 22.37 19.63 -38.52
C ALA A 15 21.01 19.44 -39.21
N PRO A 16 20.96 19.21 -40.54
CA PRO A 16 19.73 19.23 -41.31
C PRO A 16 18.73 18.18 -40.81
N LEU A 17 17.47 18.60 -40.70
CA LEU A 17 16.31 17.75 -40.46
C LEU A 17 16.15 16.74 -41.61
N THR A 18 16.88 15.63 -41.56
CA THR A 18 16.38 14.40 -42.15
C THR A 18 15.31 13.88 -41.21
N ALA A 19 14.06 13.95 -41.63
CA ALA A 19 12.93 13.28 -41.00
C ALA A 19 13.10 11.76 -41.10
N ALA A 20 14.06 11.21 -40.36
CA ALA A 20 14.02 9.82 -39.94
C ALA A 20 12.97 9.78 -38.85
N GLY A 21 11.79 9.26 -39.22
CA GLY A 21 10.63 9.21 -38.35
C GLY A 21 11.04 8.77 -36.95
N CYS A 22 10.57 9.51 -35.94
CA CYS A 22 10.53 9.05 -34.58
C CYS A 22 9.83 7.68 -34.62
N SER A 23 10.59 6.60 -34.67
CA SER A 23 10.10 5.30 -34.27
C SER A 23 9.57 5.54 -32.87
N ALA A 24 8.25 5.52 -32.73
CA ALA A 24 7.62 5.49 -31.43
C ALA A 24 8.26 4.31 -30.71
N THR A 25 9.25 4.59 -29.86
CA THR A 25 9.58 3.70 -28.75
C THR A 25 8.24 3.45 -28.10
N SER A 26 7.74 2.23 -28.24
CA SER A 26 6.45 1.81 -27.70
C SER A 26 6.35 2.38 -26.29
N ALA A 27 5.45 3.34 -26.10
CA ALA A 27 5.27 3.95 -24.79
C ALA A 27 4.99 2.79 -23.83
N THR A 28 5.95 2.51 -22.94
CA THR A 28 5.84 1.42 -21.99
C THR A 28 4.59 1.69 -21.20
N ASP A 29 3.62 0.79 -21.31
CA ASP A 29 2.35 0.90 -20.64
C ASP A 29 2.58 1.11 -19.13
N PRO A 30 2.24 2.30 -18.59
CA PRO A 30 2.58 2.64 -17.21
C PRO A 30 1.84 1.77 -16.19
N ALA A 31 0.76 1.09 -16.61
CA ALA A 31 0.02 0.15 -15.78
C ALA A 31 0.61 -1.27 -15.83
N ALA A 32 1.59 -1.55 -16.70
CA ALA A 32 2.17 -2.89 -16.82
C ALA A 32 2.80 -3.38 -15.49
N ALA A 33 3.48 -2.48 -14.77
CA ALA A 33 4.07 -2.77 -13.46
C ALA A 33 3.01 -3.15 -12.39
N TRP A 34 1.77 -2.68 -12.55
CA TRP A 34 0.65 -3.00 -11.66
C TRP A 34 0.01 -4.35 -11.99
N ARG A 35 0.12 -4.82 -13.25
CA ARG A 35 -0.46 -6.10 -13.68
C ARG A 35 0.46 -7.28 -13.40
N ALA A 36 1.77 -7.08 -13.51
CA ALA A 36 2.77 -8.11 -13.29
C ALA A 36 3.94 -7.55 -12.46
N PRO A 37 3.69 -7.12 -11.21
CA PRO A 37 4.76 -6.69 -10.31
C PRO A 37 5.82 -7.78 -10.16
N GLY A 38 7.09 -7.41 -10.20
CA GLY A 38 8.21 -8.35 -10.04
C GLY A 38 8.44 -9.29 -11.24
N LEU A 39 7.82 -9.06 -12.39
CA LEU A 39 8.07 -9.88 -13.59
C LEU A 39 9.57 -9.88 -13.95
N GLY A 40 10.18 -11.06 -13.99
CA GLY A 40 11.60 -11.24 -14.30
C GLY A 40 12.55 -11.00 -13.12
N GLU A 41 12.04 -10.63 -11.95
CA GLU A 41 12.84 -10.55 -10.72
C GLU A 41 13.22 -11.96 -10.23
N ARG A 42 14.48 -12.12 -9.84
CA ARG A 42 15.05 -13.40 -9.39
C ARG A 42 15.29 -13.43 -7.90
N ASP A 43 15.45 -12.28 -7.26
CA ASP A 43 15.54 -12.20 -5.81
C ASP A 43 14.13 -12.32 -5.21
N PRO A 44 13.83 -13.37 -4.44
CA PRO A 44 12.50 -13.59 -3.87
C PRO A 44 12.06 -12.43 -2.97
N ARG A 45 13.00 -11.71 -2.33
CA ARG A 45 12.69 -10.53 -1.51
C ARG A 45 12.18 -9.39 -2.36
N ARG A 46 12.84 -9.12 -3.49
CA ARG A 46 12.44 -8.05 -4.41
C ARG A 46 11.14 -8.39 -5.14
N PHE A 47 10.94 -9.66 -5.49
CA PHE A 47 9.68 -10.14 -6.06
C PHE A 47 8.53 -9.89 -5.07
N ALA A 48 8.71 -10.24 -3.80
CA ALA A 48 7.72 -10.02 -2.76
C ALA A 48 7.45 -8.53 -2.51
N LEU A 49 8.50 -7.70 -2.46
CA LEU A 49 8.39 -6.25 -2.29
C LEU A 49 7.67 -5.55 -3.44
N ALA A 50 7.87 -6.01 -4.69
CA ALA A 50 7.18 -5.47 -5.85
C ALA A 50 5.65 -5.65 -5.77
N HIS A 51 5.18 -6.69 -5.07
CA HIS A 51 3.77 -6.88 -4.78
C HIS A 51 3.34 -6.09 -3.53
N ALA A 52 4.17 -6.10 -2.48
CA ALA A 52 3.88 -5.44 -1.21
C ALA A 52 3.65 -3.93 -1.35
N ILE A 53 4.39 -3.26 -2.24
CA ILE A 53 4.24 -1.81 -2.49
C ILE A 53 2.85 -1.41 -3.00
N LEU A 54 2.08 -2.37 -3.52
CA LEU A 54 0.71 -2.17 -3.99
C LEU A 54 -0.30 -2.12 -2.83
N ALA A 55 0.15 -2.30 -1.59
CA ALA A 55 -0.70 -2.24 -0.41
C ALA A 55 -1.45 -0.90 -0.34
N PRO A 56 -2.77 -0.94 -0.04
CA PRO A 56 -3.54 0.27 0.15
C PRO A 56 -3.03 1.02 1.37
N ASN A 57 -2.87 2.34 1.23
CA ASN A 57 -2.45 3.21 2.33
C ASN A 57 -3.21 4.54 2.25
N PRO A 58 -3.53 5.19 3.40
CA PRO A 58 -4.19 6.49 3.41
C PRO A 58 -3.44 7.51 2.54
N HIS A 59 -4.24 8.25 1.75
CA HIS A 59 -3.79 9.21 0.74
C HIS A 59 -2.69 8.70 -0.20
N ASN A 60 -2.55 7.37 -0.33
CA ASN A 60 -1.49 6.71 -1.08
C ASN A 60 -0.07 7.22 -0.74
N ARG A 61 0.18 7.59 0.53
CA ARG A 61 1.48 8.13 0.99
C ARG A 61 2.65 7.14 0.83
N GLN A 62 2.35 5.84 0.82
CA GLN A 62 3.32 4.74 0.69
C GLN A 62 4.51 4.91 1.66
N PRO A 63 4.28 4.84 2.98
CA PRO A 63 5.28 5.11 4.02
C PRO A 63 6.20 3.91 4.26
N TRP A 64 6.70 3.29 3.18
CA TRP A 64 7.45 2.04 3.27
C TRP A 64 8.95 2.32 3.22
N LEU A 65 9.69 1.90 4.25
CA LEU A 65 11.15 1.81 4.22
C LEU A 65 11.54 0.37 4.46
N VAL A 66 12.46 -0.14 3.64
CA VAL A 66 12.90 -1.53 3.71
C VAL A 66 14.41 -1.64 3.56
N ASP A 67 15.03 -2.40 4.45
CA ASP A 67 16.42 -2.83 4.33
C ASP A 67 16.46 -4.31 3.92
N LEU A 68 17.29 -4.63 2.93
CA LEU A 68 17.58 -6.00 2.55
C LEU A 68 18.85 -6.45 3.27
N VAL A 69 18.71 -7.37 4.23
CA VAL A 69 19.80 -7.87 5.05
C VAL A 69 20.16 -9.29 4.60
N GLY A 70 21.45 -9.54 4.38
CA GLY A 70 21.93 -10.87 3.96
C GLY A 70 21.29 -11.34 2.65
N ALA A 71 20.94 -12.63 2.60
CA ALA A 71 20.35 -13.27 1.42
C ALA A 71 18.82 -13.45 1.51
N ASP A 72 18.27 -13.51 2.72
CA ASP A 72 16.90 -13.98 2.98
C ASP A 72 16.08 -13.04 3.87
N GLU A 73 16.63 -11.91 4.32
CA GLU A 73 15.98 -11.05 5.30
C GLU A 73 15.58 -9.67 4.76
N ILE A 74 14.45 -9.17 5.27
CA ILE A 74 13.90 -7.84 5.04
C ILE A 74 13.58 -7.22 6.40
N VAL A 75 14.11 -6.03 6.68
CA VAL A 75 13.69 -5.21 7.82
C VAL A 75 12.77 -4.12 7.31
N PHE A 76 11.57 -4.02 7.88
CA PHE A 76 10.52 -3.10 7.44
C PHE A 76 10.27 -2.02 8.49
N TYR A 77 10.27 -0.77 8.06
CA TYR A 77 10.02 0.40 8.88
C TYR A 77 8.89 1.24 8.26
N ALA A 78 8.21 2.01 9.11
CA ALA A 78 7.34 3.08 8.67
C ALA A 78 8.15 4.36 8.45
N ASP A 79 8.01 5.01 7.28
CA ASP A 79 8.60 6.32 7.03
C ASP A 79 7.90 7.39 7.88
N THR A 80 8.54 7.82 8.96
CA THR A 80 7.99 8.81 9.89
C THR A 80 7.76 10.18 9.23
N ALA A 81 8.49 10.50 8.16
CA ALA A 81 8.27 11.74 7.38
C ALA A 81 6.99 11.69 6.53
N ARG A 82 6.39 10.51 6.36
CA ARG A 82 5.18 10.30 5.57
C ARG A 82 3.91 10.09 6.40
N LEU A 83 4.02 10.20 7.73
CA LEU A 83 2.88 10.12 8.65
C LEU A 83 1.88 11.27 8.43
N LEU A 84 0.72 11.12 9.07
CA LEU A 84 -0.44 11.99 8.91
C LEU A 84 -0.83 12.58 10.27
N PRO A 85 -0.07 13.55 10.81
CA PRO A 85 -0.29 14.05 12.17
C PRO A 85 -1.67 14.71 12.37
N PHE A 86 -2.35 15.12 11.30
CA PHE A 86 -3.68 15.74 11.36
C PHE A 86 -4.82 14.73 11.18
N THR A 87 -4.74 13.87 10.16
CA THR A 87 -5.84 12.94 9.81
C THR A 87 -5.69 11.56 10.43
N ASP A 88 -4.50 11.19 10.89
CA ASP A 88 -4.22 9.96 11.64
C ASP A 88 -3.21 10.21 12.79
N PRO A 89 -3.56 11.05 13.79
CA PRO A 89 -2.67 11.34 14.91
C PRO A 89 -2.13 10.10 15.67
N PRO A 90 -2.94 9.05 15.93
CA PRO A 90 -2.43 7.84 16.59
C PRO A 90 -1.78 6.83 15.62
N ASN A 91 -1.56 7.20 14.36
CA ASN A 91 -1.01 6.34 13.30
C ASN A 91 -1.76 5.03 13.04
N ARG A 92 -3.04 4.93 13.37
CA ARG A 92 -3.82 3.69 13.21
C ARG A 92 -3.99 3.32 11.74
N GLN A 93 -4.26 4.30 10.88
CA GLN A 93 -4.43 4.06 9.44
C GLN A 93 -3.11 3.64 8.79
N ILE A 94 -2.00 4.28 9.18
CA ILE A 94 -0.66 3.91 8.70
C ILE A 94 -0.29 2.49 9.17
N THR A 95 -0.51 2.17 10.46
CA THR A 95 -0.24 0.82 11.00
C THR A 95 -1.08 -0.25 10.31
N LEU A 96 -2.35 0.03 9.98
CA LEU A 96 -3.18 -0.87 9.18
C LEU A 96 -2.60 -1.07 7.76
N GLY A 97 -2.08 -0.01 7.14
CA GLY A 97 -1.35 -0.07 5.87
C GLY A 97 -0.11 -0.96 5.95
N CYS A 98 0.68 -0.85 7.03
CA CYS A 98 1.82 -1.73 7.30
C CYS A 98 1.40 -3.21 7.39
N GLY A 99 0.26 -3.51 8.03
CA GLY A 99 -0.29 -4.86 8.07
C GLY A 99 -0.67 -5.38 6.68
N ALA A 100 -1.31 -4.55 5.85
CA ALA A 100 -1.65 -4.90 4.47
C ALA A 100 -0.39 -5.12 3.60
N PHE A 101 0.65 -4.32 3.80
CA PHE A 101 1.95 -4.49 3.16
C PHE A 101 2.58 -5.85 3.48
N LEU A 102 2.63 -6.21 4.76
CA LEU A 102 3.19 -7.49 5.22
C LEU A 102 2.39 -8.70 4.72
N GLU A 103 1.06 -8.59 4.64
CA GLU A 103 0.21 -9.65 4.08
C GLU A 103 0.49 -9.86 2.59
N LEU A 104 0.54 -8.80 1.78
CA LEU A 104 0.86 -8.91 0.35
C LEU A 104 2.27 -9.46 0.14
N LEU A 105 3.24 -9.03 0.96
CA LEU A 105 4.60 -9.56 0.96
C LEU A 105 4.60 -11.07 1.23
N SER A 106 3.89 -11.52 2.26
CA SER A 106 3.79 -12.93 2.63
C SER A 106 3.18 -13.78 1.51
N GLN A 107 2.10 -13.30 0.90
CA GLN A 107 1.45 -13.98 -0.22
C GLN A 107 2.38 -14.08 -1.45
N ALA A 108 3.15 -13.03 -1.74
CA ALA A 108 4.11 -13.01 -2.84
C ALA A 108 5.34 -13.88 -2.61
N ALA A 109 5.88 -13.87 -1.39
CA ALA A 109 6.92 -14.81 -1.00
C ALA A 109 6.45 -16.25 -1.20
N ALA A 110 5.20 -16.55 -0.79
CA ALA A 110 4.63 -17.88 -0.94
C ALA A 110 4.56 -18.29 -2.42
N GLU A 111 4.09 -17.43 -3.33
CA GLU A 111 4.07 -17.70 -4.76
C GLU A 111 5.46 -17.98 -5.34
N ALA A 112 6.48 -17.29 -4.82
CA ALA A 112 7.89 -17.54 -5.13
C ALA A 112 8.48 -18.78 -4.42
N GLY A 113 7.67 -19.61 -3.75
CA GLY A 113 8.13 -20.83 -3.06
C GLY A 113 8.84 -20.57 -1.73
N HIS A 114 8.51 -19.48 -1.05
CA HIS A 114 9.11 -19.08 0.22
C HIS A 114 8.04 -18.81 1.28
N ARG A 115 8.26 -19.25 2.51
CA ARG A 115 7.45 -18.83 3.67
C ARG A 115 8.05 -17.56 4.24
N ALA A 116 7.24 -16.52 4.42
CA ALA A 116 7.63 -15.33 5.17
C ALA A 116 7.43 -15.56 6.67
N GLU A 117 8.52 -15.65 7.43
CA GLU A 117 8.50 -15.63 8.89
C GLU A 117 8.56 -14.18 9.36
N ILE A 118 7.45 -13.67 9.89
CA ILE A 118 7.28 -12.26 10.24
C ILE A 118 7.33 -12.11 11.76
N ALA A 119 8.39 -11.45 12.26
CA ALA A 119 8.49 -11.00 13.64
C ALA A 119 8.07 -9.52 13.70
N LEU A 120 6.90 -9.26 14.30
CA LEU A 120 6.41 -7.90 14.51
C LEU A 120 7.14 -7.25 15.69
N TRP A 121 7.43 -5.96 15.56
CA TRP A 121 8.00 -5.12 16.62
C TRP A 121 9.24 -5.74 17.29
N PRO A 122 10.29 -6.10 16.53
CA PRO A 122 11.44 -6.80 17.08
C PRO A 122 12.21 -5.96 18.14
N GLU A 123 11.99 -4.65 18.16
CA GLU A 123 12.56 -3.69 19.13
C GLU A 123 11.49 -3.12 20.08
N GLY A 124 10.39 -3.87 20.26
CA GLY A 124 9.25 -3.47 21.08
C GLY A 124 8.24 -2.59 20.33
N GLU A 125 6.98 -2.69 20.75
CA GLU A 125 5.88 -1.94 20.11
C GLU A 125 6.00 -0.44 20.42
N PRO A 126 5.94 0.43 19.39
CA PRO A 126 5.97 1.85 19.61
C PRO A 126 4.61 2.33 20.13
N GLN A 127 4.65 3.08 21.23
CA GLN A 127 3.48 3.63 21.92
C GLN A 127 3.78 5.08 22.32
N PRO A 128 2.84 6.04 22.12
CA PRO A 128 1.50 5.86 21.57
C PRO A 128 1.43 5.92 20.02
N THR A 129 2.54 6.24 19.36
CA THR A 129 2.64 6.53 17.93
C THR A 129 3.84 5.79 17.32
N LEU A 130 3.85 5.59 16.01
CA LEU A 130 4.98 5.01 15.30
C LEU A 130 6.23 5.91 15.44
N ASP A 131 7.40 5.28 15.51
CA ASP A 131 8.70 5.94 15.52
C ASP A 131 9.65 5.28 14.50
N ALA A 132 10.95 5.57 14.60
CA ALA A 132 11.94 5.08 13.64
C ALA A 132 12.29 3.59 13.80
N ARG A 133 11.78 2.90 14.83
CA ARG A 133 12.05 1.47 15.03
C ARG A 133 11.39 0.62 13.96
N PRO A 134 11.93 -0.57 13.68
CA PRO A 134 11.34 -1.50 12.73
C PRO A 134 9.93 -1.94 13.15
N VAL A 135 9.02 -1.89 12.20
CA VAL A 135 7.66 -2.44 12.31
C VAL A 135 7.72 -3.97 12.29
N ALA A 136 8.57 -4.53 11.44
CA ALA A 136 8.72 -5.98 11.34
C ALA A 136 10.10 -6.38 10.83
N ARG A 137 10.53 -7.57 11.21
CA ARG A 137 11.64 -8.30 10.58
C ARG A 137 11.07 -9.54 9.91
N VAL A 138 11.35 -9.69 8.62
CA VAL A 138 10.83 -10.77 7.79
C VAL A 138 11.97 -11.62 7.28
N ARG A 139 11.90 -12.92 7.53
CA ARG A 139 12.84 -13.91 6.97
C ARG A 139 12.12 -14.79 5.95
N LEU A 140 12.69 -14.93 4.76
CA LEU A 140 12.15 -15.76 3.70
C LEU A 140 12.79 -17.15 3.74
N VAL A 141 12.01 -18.16 4.12
CA VAL A 141 12.49 -19.54 4.22
C VAL A 141 11.98 -20.36 3.02
N PRO A 142 12.85 -20.98 2.21
CA PRO A 142 12.43 -21.85 1.12
C PRO A 142 11.42 -22.90 1.60
N THR A 143 10.30 -23.01 0.90
CA THR A 143 9.20 -23.91 1.28
C THR A 143 8.60 -24.51 0.01
N PRO A 144 8.31 -25.83 -0.03
CA PRO A 144 7.67 -26.43 -1.19
C PRO A 144 6.32 -25.74 -1.49
N PRO A 145 6.00 -25.50 -2.76
CA PRO A 145 4.77 -24.82 -3.14
C PRO A 145 3.54 -25.61 -2.68
N SER A 146 2.66 -24.98 -1.90
CA SER A 146 1.39 -25.56 -1.47
C SER A 146 0.25 -25.14 -2.42
N PRO A 147 -0.79 -25.96 -2.66
CA PRO A 147 -1.93 -25.57 -3.50
C PRO A 147 -2.68 -24.32 -3.02
N ALA A 148 -2.59 -23.98 -1.72
CA ALA A 148 -3.21 -22.80 -1.12
C ALA A 148 -2.50 -21.48 -1.49
N THR A 149 -1.35 -21.55 -2.13
CA THR A 149 -0.42 -20.44 -2.35
C THR A 149 -0.81 -19.53 -3.53
N ARG A 150 -1.72 -19.96 -4.41
CA ARG A 150 -2.09 -19.25 -5.66
C ARG A 150 -3.07 -18.08 -5.49
N CYS A 151 -3.08 -17.38 -4.35
CA CYS A 151 -4.09 -16.36 -4.05
C CYS A 151 -3.83 -14.96 -4.65
N LEU A 152 -2.61 -14.65 -5.09
CA LEU A 152 -2.24 -13.31 -5.55
C LEU A 152 -2.89 -12.87 -6.87
N ALA A 153 -3.31 -13.80 -7.72
CA ALA A 153 -3.90 -13.51 -9.02
C ALA A 153 -5.22 -12.69 -8.97
N ARG A 154 -5.71 -12.31 -7.78
CA ARG A 154 -6.97 -11.57 -7.60
C ARG A 154 -6.81 -10.16 -7.01
N PHE A 155 -5.69 -9.83 -6.36
CA PHE A 155 -5.57 -8.57 -5.60
C PHE A 155 -4.98 -7.41 -6.41
N SER A 156 -4.19 -7.68 -7.44
CA SER A 156 -3.43 -6.69 -8.22
C SER A 156 -4.27 -5.68 -9.04
N ILE A 157 -5.60 -5.84 -9.10
CA ILE A 157 -6.50 -4.95 -9.88
C ILE A 157 -7.73 -4.50 -9.05
N ALA A 158 -7.70 -4.58 -7.73
CA ALA A 158 -8.70 -3.89 -6.92
C ALA A 158 -8.35 -2.40 -6.84
N THR A 159 -8.49 -1.68 -7.95
CA THR A 159 -8.55 -0.22 -7.90
C THR A 159 -9.72 0.15 -6.98
N PRO A 160 -9.54 1.04 -5.98
CA PRO A 160 -10.67 1.59 -5.23
C PRO A 160 -11.60 2.26 -6.23
N THR A 161 -12.66 1.56 -6.66
CA THR A 161 -13.59 2.10 -7.65
C THR A 161 -14.50 3.07 -6.93
N ALA A 162 -14.11 4.34 -6.88
CA ALA A 162 -14.96 5.44 -6.43
C ALA A 162 -16.11 5.74 -7.44
N ARG A 163 -16.29 4.94 -8.49
CA ARG A 163 -17.37 5.08 -9.48
C ARG A 163 -18.61 4.31 -9.02
N PRO A 164 -19.74 4.99 -8.69
CA PRO A 164 -20.96 4.34 -8.21
C PRO A 164 -21.52 3.30 -9.19
N SER A 165 -21.35 3.53 -10.51
CA SER A 165 -21.97 2.75 -11.58
C SER A 165 -21.39 1.34 -11.79
N ARG A 166 -20.34 0.95 -11.07
CA ARG A 166 -19.76 -0.41 -11.12
C ARG A 166 -19.83 -1.16 -9.79
N TRP A 167 -20.44 -0.58 -8.76
CA TRP A 167 -20.75 -1.31 -7.55
C TRP A 167 -21.97 -2.21 -7.82
N THR A 168 -21.72 -3.42 -8.32
CA THR A 168 -22.74 -4.46 -8.29
C THR A 168 -22.78 -4.97 -6.85
N PRO A 169 -23.88 -4.81 -6.10
CA PRO A 169 -24.01 -5.46 -4.80
C PRO A 169 -23.72 -6.93 -5.02
N ALA A 170 -22.71 -7.46 -4.32
CA ALA A 170 -22.49 -8.90 -4.32
C ALA A 170 -23.82 -9.54 -3.90
N GLN A 171 -24.43 -10.35 -4.78
CA GLN A 171 -25.63 -11.07 -4.38
C GLN A 171 -25.31 -11.84 -3.09
N PRO A 172 -26.21 -11.86 -2.10
CA PRO A 172 -25.98 -12.55 -0.86
C PRO A 172 -25.77 -14.03 -1.17
N ARG A 173 -24.50 -14.44 -1.30
CA ARG A 173 -24.12 -15.84 -1.27
C ARG A 173 -24.48 -16.29 0.13
N GLY A 174 -25.49 -17.16 0.24
CA GLY A 174 -25.99 -17.66 1.52
C GLY A 174 -24.83 -17.98 2.45
N ALA A 175 -24.85 -17.40 3.66
CA ALA A 175 -23.78 -17.37 4.65
C ALA A 175 -22.65 -18.38 4.35
N ASP A 176 -21.63 -17.93 3.61
CA ASP A 176 -20.52 -18.80 3.23
C ASP A 176 -19.90 -19.34 4.53
N ARG A 177 -19.87 -20.66 4.68
CA ARG A 177 -19.36 -21.39 5.86
C ARG A 177 -17.91 -21.01 6.21
N ARG A 178 -17.21 -20.26 5.34
CA ARG A 178 -15.83 -19.79 5.50
C ARG A 178 -15.63 -18.74 6.59
N ASP A 179 -16.66 -17.99 7.00
CA ASP A 179 -16.52 -16.99 8.07
C ASP A 179 -16.51 -17.61 9.49
N ARG A 180 -16.88 -18.89 9.66
CA ARG A 180 -16.97 -19.54 10.98
C ARG A 180 -15.64 -20.06 11.54
N GLY A 181 -14.54 -19.96 10.79
CA GLY A 181 -13.23 -20.45 11.22
C GLY A 181 -12.36 -19.42 11.95
N ARG A 182 -12.76 -18.14 12.03
CA ARG A 182 -11.93 -17.09 12.62
C ARG A 182 -12.13 -17.06 14.13
N GLN A 183 -11.08 -17.48 14.86
CA GLN A 183 -10.99 -17.51 16.32
C GLN A 183 -11.36 -16.17 16.99
N GLU A 184 -11.62 -16.23 18.30
CA GLU A 184 -12.11 -15.17 19.20
C GLU A 184 -11.34 -13.84 19.14
N SER A 185 -10.11 -13.85 18.61
CA SER A 185 -9.22 -12.70 18.39
C SER A 185 -8.99 -12.44 16.89
N GLY A 186 -9.86 -11.64 16.26
CA GLY A 186 -9.66 -11.20 14.87
C GLY A 186 -10.67 -10.14 14.43
N PRO A 187 -10.42 -9.45 13.28
CA PRO A 187 -11.38 -8.52 12.70
C PRO A 187 -12.75 -9.17 12.53
N ARG A 188 -13.77 -8.53 13.11
CA ARG A 188 -15.17 -8.93 12.95
C ARG A 188 -15.74 -8.25 11.71
N GLY A 189 -16.18 -9.05 10.75
CA GLY A 189 -16.89 -8.57 9.56
C GLY A 189 -18.40 -8.48 9.79
N GLY A 190 -19.05 -7.55 9.11
CA GLY A 190 -20.51 -7.47 9.04
C GLY A 190 -20.95 -6.95 7.68
N ARG A 191 -22.11 -7.39 7.20
CA ARG A 191 -22.77 -6.82 6.01
C ARG A 191 -23.90 -5.90 6.44
N GLY A 192 -23.96 -4.72 5.84
CA GLY A 192 -25.12 -3.83 5.95
C GLY A 192 -26.09 -4.14 4.82
N ASP A 193 -27.36 -4.33 5.15
CA ASP A 193 -28.44 -4.26 4.18
C ASP A 193 -28.74 -2.78 3.85
N GLY A 194 -29.51 -2.53 2.79
CA GLY A 194 -29.92 -1.18 2.38
C GLY A 194 -30.88 -0.48 3.35
N GLY A 195 -31.04 -0.99 4.58
CA GLY A 195 -32.01 -0.55 5.57
C GLY A 195 -31.52 0.59 6.50
N PRO A 196 -32.14 0.76 7.68
CA PRO A 196 -31.87 1.87 8.61
C PRO A 196 -30.39 2.01 9.01
N ARG A 197 -29.66 0.89 9.05
CA ARG A 197 -28.22 0.88 9.33
C ARG A 197 -27.42 1.64 8.27
N ARG A 198 -27.79 1.54 6.98
CA ARG A 198 -27.14 2.28 5.89
C ARG A 198 -27.37 3.77 6.04
N ALA A 199 -28.60 4.19 6.31
CA ALA A 199 -28.93 5.61 6.52
C ALA A 199 -28.11 6.20 7.67
N ARG A 200 -28.02 5.49 8.80
CA ARG A 200 -27.19 5.89 9.94
C ARG A 200 -25.70 6.01 9.59
N LEU A 201 -25.16 5.09 8.79
CA LEU A 201 -23.75 5.13 8.37
C LEU A 201 -23.47 6.32 7.44
N ILE A 202 -24.42 6.67 6.56
CA ILE A 202 -24.31 7.85 5.69
C ILE A 202 -24.32 9.13 6.53
N ASP A 203 -25.27 9.25 7.47
CA ASP A 203 -25.38 10.38 8.38
C ASP A 203 -24.10 10.58 9.22
N LEU A 204 -23.58 9.50 9.81
CA LEU A 204 -22.29 9.53 10.52
C LEU A 204 -21.13 10.00 9.63
N GLY A 205 -21.11 9.59 8.35
CA GLY A 205 -20.11 10.05 7.40
C GLY A 205 -20.19 11.56 7.11
N TRP A 206 -21.41 12.09 7.05
CA TRP A 206 -21.64 13.52 6.85
C TRP A 206 -21.23 14.34 8.07
N GLN A 207 -21.61 13.88 9.27
CA GLN A 207 -21.19 14.50 10.54
C GLN A 207 -19.67 14.51 10.70
N ALA A 208 -18.99 13.42 10.32
CA ALA A 208 -17.53 13.36 10.37
C ALA A 208 -16.89 14.39 9.40
N TRP A 209 -17.45 14.52 8.20
CA TRP A 209 -17.00 15.51 7.22
C TRP A 209 -17.22 16.96 7.69
N GLU A 210 -18.37 17.24 8.32
CA GLU A 210 -18.65 18.54 8.93
C GLU A 210 -17.64 18.88 10.04
N VAL A 211 -17.32 17.91 10.90
CA VAL A 211 -16.27 18.09 11.92
C VAL A 211 -14.92 18.36 11.26
N GLU A 212 -14.52 17.59 10.25
CA GLU A 212 -13.23 17.76 9.56
C GLU A 212 -13.12 19.12 8.87
N THR A 213 -14.21 19.62 8.29
CA THR A 213 -14.23 20.91 7.58
C THR A 213 -14.40 22.11 8.50
N ALA A 214 -15.09 21.97 9.62
CA ALA A 214 -15.34 23.05 10.58
C ALA A 214 -14.25 23.16 11.66
N THR A 215 -13.45 22.11 11.88
CA THR A 215 -12.36 22.15 12.86
C THR A 215 -11.23 23.04 12.34
N PRO A 216 -10.92 24.17 13.00
CA PRO A 216 -9.81 25.02 12.58
C PRO A 216 -8.47 24.27 12.71
N PRO A 217 -7.50 24.53 11.82
CA PRO A 217 -6.18 23.91 11.91
C PRO A 217 -5.55 24.21 13.27
N PRO A 218 -4.85 23.23 13.89
CA PRO A 218 -4.29 23.43 15.23
C PRO A 218 -3.25 24.56 15.22
N THR A 219 -3.21 25.31 16.32
CA THR A 219 -2.53 26.61 16.44
C THR A 219 -1.01 26.58 16.25
N TRP A 220 -0.35 25.42 16.34
CA TRP A 220 1.09 25.26 16.07
C TRP A 220 1.46 25.29 14.58
N SER A 221 0.48 25.26 13.67
CA SER A 221 0.68 25.43 12.22
C SER A 221 1.05 26.86 11.79
N ARG A 222 1.16 27.80 12.75
CA ARG A 222 1.53 29.21 12.50
C ARG A 222 2.99 29.56 12.83
N CYS A 223 3.80 28.61 13.29
CA CYS A 223 5.22 28.81 13.50
C CYS A 223 5.99 28.30 12.28
N GLY A 224 6.12 29.16 11.27
CA GLY A 224 7.07 29.03 10.16
C GLY A 224 8.11 30.13 10.25
#